data_AF-Q0AZF3-F1
#
_entry.id   AF-Q0AZF3-F1
#
_cell.length_a   1.000
_cell.length_b   1.000
_cell.length_c   1.000
_cell.angle_alpha   90.00
_cell.angle_beta   90.00
_cell.angle_gamma   90.00
#
_symmetry.space_group_name_H-M   'P 1'
#
loop_
_entity.id
_entity.type
_entity.pdbx_description
1 polymer ?
#
loop_
_entity_poly.entity_id
_entity_poly.type
_entity_poly.pdbx_seq_one_letter_code
_entity_poly.pdbx_strand_id
1 'polypeptide(L)' 'MEKLSFELALKKLEESVEQLESGELELEESIKVFEQGIELSLFCRKELSQAEGKIQRLVKNLGGEFELLDFEV' A
#
# COMPACT_ATOMS: atom_id res chain seq x y z
N MET A 1 0.23 4.76 -21.02
CA MET A 1 0.34 3.84 -19.86
C MET A 1 -0.52 4.41 -18.76
N GLU A 2 -1.47 3.63 -18.25
CA GLU A 2 -2.33 4.03 -17.14
C GLU A 2 -1.47 4.10 -15.86
N LYS A 3 -1.58 5.18 -15.10
CA LYS A 3 -0.80 5.35 -13.87
C LYS A 3 -1.34 4.36 -12.83
N LEU A 4 -0.45 3.63 -12.16
CA LEU A 4 -0.84 2.72 -11.08
C LEU A 4 -1.59 3.50 -9.98
N SER A 5 -2.82 3.11 -9.67
CA SER A 5 -3.62 3.67 -8.56
C SER A 5 -3.39 2.88 -7.28
N PHE A 6 -3.77 3.45 -6.13
CA PHE A 6 -3.71 2.75 -4.85
C PHE A 6 -4.55 1.47 -4.86
N GLU A 7 -5.79 1.54 -5.37
CA GLU A 7 -6.73 0.43 -5.42
C GLU A 7 -6.22 -0.70 -6.33
N LEU A 8 -5.61 -0.34 -7.46
CA LEU A 8 -4.98 -1.30 -8.37
C LEU A 8 -3.74 -1.94 -7.76
N ALA A 9 -2.92 -1.17 -7.03
CA ALA A 9 -1.74 -1.71 -6.35
C ALA A 9 -2.13 -2.63 -5.19
N LEU A 10 -3.14 -2.25 -4.39
CA LEU A 10 -3.67 -3.06 -3.30
C LEU A 10 -4.25 -4.38 -3.82
N LYS A 11 -5.05 -4.34 -4.89
CA LYS A 11 -5.58 -5.55 -5.50
C LYS A 11 -4.47 -6.50 -5.96
N LYS A 12 -3.44 -5.99 -6.63
CA LYS A 12 -2.29 -6.81 -7.05
C LYS A 12 -1.50 -7.37 -5.86
N LEU A 13 -1.44 -6.64 -4.75
CA LEU A 13 -0.80 -7.10 -3.53
C LEU A 13 -1.58 -8.28 -2.93
N GLU A 14 -2.90 -8.17 -2.86
CA GLU A 14 -3.79 -9.26 -2.41
C GLU A 14 -3.64 -10.50 -3.31
N GLU A 15 -3.63 -10.33 -4.63
CA GLU A 15 -3.37 -11.41 -5.59
C GLU A 15 -1.99 -12.06 -5.37
N SER A 16 -0.97 -11.27 -5.03
CA SER A 16 0.38 -11.79 -4.73
C SER A 16 0.39 -12.61 -3.44
N VAL A 17 -0.34 -12.17 -2.41
CA VAL A 17 -0.50 -12.92 -1.16
C VAL A 17 -1.21 -14.24 -1.41
N GLU A 18 -2.33 -14.23 -2.15
CA GLU A 18 -3.09 -15.44 -2.50
C GLU A 18 -2.22 -16.45 -3.26
N GLN A 19 -1.41 -15.98 -4.21
CA GLN A 19 -0.46 -16.84 -4.94
C GLN A 19 0.62 -17.46 -4.05
N LEU A 20 1.13 -16.71 -3.06
CA LEU A 20 2.12 -17.24 -2.12
C LEU A 20 1.50 -18.23 -1.13
N GLU A 21 0.26 -17.97 -0.70
CA GLU A 21 -0.47 -18.84 0.24
C GLU A 21 -0.95 -20.14 -0.40
N SER A 22 -1.15 -20.20 -1.72
CA SER A 22 -1.55 -21.43 -2.42
C SER A 22 -0.51 -22.54 -2.28
N GLY A 23 0.78 -22.18 -2.15
CA GLY A 23 1.88 -23.12 -2.11
C GLY A 23 2.12 -23.88 -3.42
N GLU A 24 1.51 -23.43 -4.53
CA GLU A 24 1.62 -24.08 -5.85
C GLU A 24 2.82 -23.59 -6.68
N LEU A 25 3.46 -22.50 -6.24
CA LEU A 25 4.58 -21.88 -6.94
C LEU A 25 5.90 -22.62 -6.69
N GLU A 26 6.71 -22.74 -7.74
CA GLU A 26 8.10 -23.14 -7.58
C GLU A 26 8.88 -22.07 -6.79
N LEU A 27 10.02 -22.44 -6.20
CA LEU A 27 10.80 -21.53 -5.32
C LEU A 27 11.15 -20.21 -6.02
N GLU A 28 11.62 -20.28 -7.28
CA GLU A 28 12.02 -19.11 -8.06
C GLU A 28 10.83 -18.19 -8.38
N GLU A 29 9.65 -18.77 -8.60
CA GLU A 29 8.42 -18.01 -8.84
C GLU A 29 7.94 -17.35 -7.55
N SER A 30 7.98 -18.09 -6.43
CA SER A 30 7.65 -17.58 -5.10
C SER A 30 8.50 -16.36 -4.74
N ILE A 31 9.80 -16.38 -5.05
CA ILE A 31 10.70 -15.24 -4.81
C ILE A 31 10.27 -14.03 -5.64
N LYS A 32 9.93 -14.21 -6.92
CA LYS A 32 9.49 -13.10 -7.79
C LYS A 32 8.17 -12.49 -7.34
N VAL A 33 7.20 -13.32 -6.97
CA VAL A 33 5.91 -12.84 -6.44
C VAL A 33 6.12 -12.11 -5.12
N PHE A 34 7.02 -12.60 -4.26
CA PHE A 34 7.39 -11.91 -3.02
C PHE A 34 8.02 -10.53 -3.27
N GLU A 35 9.00 -10.43 -4.19
CA GLU A 35 9.62 -9.16 -4.57
C GLU A 35 8.58 -8.16 -5.08
N GLN A 36 7.69 -8.61 -5.98
CA GLN A 36 6.58 -7.79 -6.47
C GLN A 36 5.65 -7.35 -5.33
N GLY A 37 5.32 -8.25 -4.40
CA GLY A 37 4.53 -7.95 -3.22
C GLY A 37 5.15 -6.87 -2.35
N ILE A 38 6.47 -6.90 -2.13
CA ILE A 38 7.18 -5.85 -1.40
C ILE A 38 7.09 -4.50 -2.12
N GLU A 39 7.32 -4.47 -3.43
CA GLU A 39 7.20 -3.23 -4.20
C GLU A 39 5.79 -2.62 -4.13
N LEU A 40 4.76 -3.46 -4.26
CA LEU A 40 3.36 -3.04 -4.15
C LEU A 40 3.03 -2.53 -2.75
N SER A 41 3.50 -3.21 -1.70
CA SER A 41 3.32 -2.78 -0.31
C SER A 41 3.96 -1.42 -0.04
N LEU A 42 5.19 -1.21 -0.52
CA LEU A 42 5.88 0.07 -0.42
C LEU A 42 5.13 1.18 -1.17
N PHE A 43 4.59 0.88 -2.35
CA PHE A 43 3.77 1.82 -3.11
C PHE A 43 2.50 2.20 -2.34
N CYS A 44 1.75 1.21 -1.84
CA CYS A 44 0.53 1.43 -1.06
C CYS A 44 0.80 2.30 0.17
N ARG A 45 1.85 1.98 0.94
CA ARG A 45 2.25 2.78 2.12
C ARG A 45 2.57 4.23 1.74
N LYS A 46 3.26 4.44 0.63
CA LYS A 46 3.60 5.78 0.13
C LYS A 46 2.35 6.57 -0.26
N GLU A 47 1.37 5.95 -0.91
CA GLU A 47 0.13 6.63 -1.28
C GLU A 47 -0.73 6.96 -0.05
N LEU A 48 -0.81 6.06 0.93
CA LEU A 48 -1.48 6.31 2.21
C LEU A 48 -0.83 7.48 2.97
N SER A 49 0.50 7.50 3.09
CA SER A 49 1.22 8.60 3.74
C SER A 49 0.99 9.95 3.03
N GLN A 50 0.93 9.95 1.70
CA GLN A 50 0.57 11.17 0.95
C GLN A 50 -0.88 11.61 1.21
N ALA A 51 -1.82 10.66 1.29
CA ALA A 51 -3.23 10.94 1.56
C ALA A 51 -3.40 11.51 2.98
N GLU A 52 -2.78 10.88 3.97
CA GLU A 52 -2.71 11.37 5.34
C GLU A 52 -2.17 12.79 5.39
N GLY A 53 -0.99 13.04 4.79
CA GLY A 53 -0.38 14.36 4.73
C GLY A 53 -1.29 15.44 4.10
N LYS A 54 -2.15 15.06 3.14
CA LYS A 54 -3.16 15.98 2.59
C LYS A 54 -4.28 16.25 3.60
N ILE A 55 -4.76 15.23 4.30
CA ILE A 55 -5.78 15.36 5.35
C ILE A 55 -5.26 16.24 6.49
N GLN A 56 -4.03 16.02 6.99
CA GLN A 56 -3.46 16.82 8.07
C GLN A 56 -3.43 18.31 7.71
N ARG A 57 -3.03 18.64 6.47
CA ARG A 57 -3.03 20.04 5.99
C ARG A 57 -4.43 20.65 5.90
N LEU A 58 -5.41 19.89 5.41
CA LEU A 58 -6.79 20.37 5.31
C LEU A 58 -7.38 20.66 6.69
N VAL A 59 -7.17 19.75 7.65
CA VAL A 59 -7.62 19.89 9.03
C VAL A 59 -6.98 21.11 9.70
N LYS A 60 -5.65 21.27 9.59
CA LYS A 60 -4.94 22.44 10.13
C LYS A 60 -5.50 23.77 9.59
N ASN A 61 -5.87 23.80 8.32
CA ASN A 61 -6.44 25.00 7.68
C ASN A 61 -7.87 25.31 8.14
N LEU A 62 -8.62 24.32 8.61
CA LEU A 62 -9.99 24.48 9.14
C LEU A 62 -10.02 24.96 10.59
N GLY A 63 -8.86 25.21 11.22
CA GLY A 63 -8.76 25.73 12.58
C GLY A 63 -9.15 24.72 13.67
N GLY A 64 -9.24 23.43 13.34
CA GLY A 64 -9.69 22.38 14.25
C GLY A 64 -8.56 21.69 15.01
N GLU A 65 -8.71 21.58 16.33
CA GLU A 65 -8.01 20.63 17.20
C GLU A 65 -8.36 19.19 16.79
N PHE A 66 -7.63 18.65 15.82
CA PHE A 66 -7.73 17.24 15.47
C PHE A 66 -6.36 16.62 15.72
N GLU A 67 -6.29 15.68 16.66
CA GLU A 67 -5.12 14.85 16.85
C GLU A 67 -5.22 13.68 15.87
N LEU A 68 -4.34 13.67 14.87
CA LEU A 68 -4.13 12.49 14.06
C LEU A 68 -3.18 11.58 14.82
N LEU A 69 -3.69 10.42 15.22
CA LEU A 69 -2.87 9.37 15.81
C LEU A 69 -2.11 8.69 14.67
N ASP A 70 -0.78 8.80 14.71
CA ASP A 70 0.10 8.04 13.84
C ASP A 70 -0.14 6.55 14.14
N PHE A 71 -0.75 5.82 13.20
CA PHE A 71 -0.75 4.36 13.24
C PHE A 71 0.62 3.88 12.74
N GLU A 72 1.59 3.78 13.65
CA GLU A 72 2.81 3.01 13.37
C GLU A 72 2.43 1.52 13.30
N VAL A 73 2.44 0.96 12.09
CA VAL A 73 2.31 -0.48 11.82
C VAL A 73 3.68 -1.15 11.94
#